data_AF-A0A949UE09-F1
#
_entry.id   AF-A0A949UE09-F1
#
_cell.length_a   1.000
_cell.length_b   1.000
_cell.length_c   1.000
_cell.angle_alpha   90.00
_cell.angle_beta   90.00
_cell.angle_gamma   90.00
#
_symmetry.space_group_name_H-M   'P 1'
#
loop_
_entity.id
_entity.type
_entity.pdbx_description
1 polymer ?
#
loop_
_entity_poly.entity_id
_entity_poly.type
_entity_poly.pdbx_seq_one_letter_code
_entity_poly.pdbx_strand_id
1 'polypeptide(L)'
;MPHAAPAPLLLTLASLLCLLAAGCSAMLPKSRTVTQSPWGSYRDAQLTFDKIIPGQTTSAELRDLQLDPEANPNISILNYSEVLTRFMPNASIRLDDLDTGVRDCISAKTQCRGYAVQQKTTVKNREGNFFADVLGFDRETHTTGWCFNGLLLVKDGVVIYKLTSGQPNIVEHENVKNPLGPVMGLGQKIFGIF
;
A
#
# COMPACT_ATOMS: atom_id res chain seq x y z
N MET A 1 -55.21 30.63 41.73
CA MET A 1 -54.01 29.79 41.82
C MET A 1 -53.25 29.88 40.50
N PRO A 2 -52.11 30.58 40.41
CA PRO A 2 -51.23 30.50 39.25
C PRO A 2 -49.99 29.65 39.60
N HIS A 3 -49.75 28.58 38.84
CA HIS A 3 -48.49 27.82 38.91
C HIS A 3 -47.46 28.51 38.00
N ALA A 4 -46.44 29.11 38.62
CA ALA A 4 -45.29 29.67 37.93
C ALA A 4 -44.43 28.54 37.34
N ALA A 5 -44.22 28.56 36.03
CA ALA A 5 -43.36 27.61 35.32
C ALA A 5 -41.86 27.93 35.55
N PRO A 6 -40.97 26.92 35.65
CA PRO A 6 -39.55 27.13 35.89
C PRO A 6 -38.81 27.46 34.59
N ALA A 7 -38.86 28.73 34.17
CA ALA A 7 -38.17 29.23 32.97
C ALA A 7 -36.61 29.13 32.98
N PRO A 8 -35.88 29.27 34.11
CA PRO A 8 -34.41 29.32 34.05
C PRO A 8 -33.73 27.94 33.93
N LEU A 9 -34.43 26.85 34.27
CA LEU A 9 -33.90 25.48 34.23
C LEU A 9 -33.90 24.87 32.82
N LEU A 10 -34.85 25.29 31.98
CA LEU A 10 -34.95 24.87 30.57
C LEU A 10 -33.87 25.53 29.69
N LEU A 11 -33.53 26.79 29.98
CA LEU A 11 -32.50 27.54 29.25
C LEU A 11 -31.08 27.02 29.53
N THR A 12 -30.77 26.63 30.77
CA THR A 12 -29.48 26.03 31.12
C THR A 12 -29.31 24.64 30.51
N LEU A 13 -30.37 23.82 30.50
CA LEU A 13 -30.36 22.49 29.86
C LEU A 13 -30.16 22.59 28.34
N ALA A 14 -30.80 23.56 27.69
CA ALA A 14 -30.65 23.80 26.25
C ALA A 14 -29.22 24.25 25.89
N SER A 15 -28.61 25.11 26.71
CA SER A 15 -27.22 25.55 26.49
C SER A 15 -26.21 24.42 26.65
N LEU A 16 -26.39 23.53 27.62
CA LEU A 16 -25.53 22.37 27.85
C LEU A 16 -25.63 21.35 26.69
N LEU A 17 -26.82 21.17 26.12
CA LEU A 17 -27.06 20.29 24.98
C LEU A 17 -26.40 20.83 23.70
N CYS A 18 -26.38 22.16 23.48
CA CYS A 18 -25.68 22.78 22.36
C CYS A 18 -24.15 22.66 22.48
N LEU A 19 -23.57 22.76 23.70
CA LEU A 19 -22.14 22.55 23.90
C LEU A 19 -21.72 21.08 23.69
N LEU A 20 -22.56 20.12 24.06
CA LEU A 20 -22.32 18.69 23.80
C LEU A 20 -22.41 18.33 22.31
N ALA A 21 -23.25 19.02 21.54
CA ALA A 21 -23.41 18.77 20.10
C ALA A 21 -22.28 19.36 19.24
N ALA A 22 -21.57 20.39 19.71
CA ALA A 22 -20.49 21.04 18.94
C ALA A 22 -19.16 20.26 18.92
N GLY A 23 -19.01 19.20 19.73
CA GLY A 23 -17.76 18.46 19.88
C GLY A 23 -17.48 17.37 18.83
N CYS A 24 -18.45 16.94 18.03
CA CYS A 24 -18.34 15.71 17.23
C CYS A 24 -17.92 15.92 15.76
N SER A 25 -17.83 17.15 15.27
CA SER A 25 -17.59 17.41 13.84
C SER A 25 -16.11 17.32 13.41
N ALA A 26 -15.16 17.28 14.36
CA ALA A 26 -13.72 17.41 14.05
C ALA A 26 -12.95 16.07 13.97
N MET A 27 -13.60 14.93 14.18
CA MET A 27 -12.91 13.65 14.40
C MET A 27 -13.07 12.66 13.23
N LEU A 28 -12.77 13.11 12.01
CA LEU A 28 -12.72 12.21 10.85
C LEU A 28 -11.48 11.29 10.93
N PRO A 29 -11.64 9.96 10.82
CA PRO A 29 -10.53 9.04 10.96
C PRO A 29 -9.64 9.06 9.72
N LYS A 30 -8.43 9.61 9.88
CA LYS A 30 -7.33 9.50 8.92
C LYS A 30 -6.62 8.16 9.12
N SER A 31 -6.33 7.45 8.03
CA SER A 31 -5.52 6.22 8.09
C SER A 31 -4.30 6.37 7.21
N ARG A 32 -3.13 6.10 7.77
CA ARG A 32 -1.86 6.05 7.05
C ARG A 32 -1.38 4.61 7.05
N THR A 33 -1.04 4.10 5.88
CA THR A 33 -0.43 2.78 5.71
C THR A 33 0.97 2.98 5.14
N VAL A 34 1.98 2.68 5.95
CA VAL A 34 3.39 2.69 5.54
C VAL A 34 3.91 1.28 5.69
N THR A 35 4.33 0.68 4.58
CA THR A 35 5.14 -0.53 4.63
C THR A 35 6.53 -0.13 5.15
N GLN A 36 7.09 -0.85 6.13
CA GLN A 36 8.42 -0.53 6.67
C GLN A 36 9.45 -0.47 5.52
N SER A 37 10.00 0.71 5.30
CA SER A 37 10.87 1.01 4.16
C SER A 37 12.08 1.80 4.63
N PRO A 38 13.28 1.51 4.10
CA PRO A 38 14.44 2.37 4.31
C PRO A 38 14.31 3.73 3.60
N TRP A 39 13.36 3.88 2.66
CA TRP A 39 13.23 5.07 1.83
C TRP A 39 11.99 5.90 2.18
N GLY A 40 12.17 7.23 2.21
CA GLY A 40 11.07 8.18 2.44
C GLY A 40 10.26 8.48 1.17
N SER A 41 10.86 8.31 0.00
CA SER A 41 10.24 8.64 -1.29
C SER A 41 10.57 7.62 -2.39
N TYR A 42 9.76 7.63 -3.45
CA TYR A 42 10.05 6.90 -4.68
C TYR A 42 11.43 7.27 -5.26
N ARG A 43 11.81 8.55 -5.17
CA ARG A 43 13.08 9.04 -5.71
C ARG A 43 14.28 8.45 -4.96
N ASP A 44 14.19 8.32 -3.64
CA ASP A 44 15.27 7.74 -2.83
C ASP A 44 15.46 6.25 -3.15
N ALA A 45 14.36 5.52 -3.35
CA ALA A 45 14.38 4.13 -3.79
C ALA A 45 15.03 4.00 -5.18
N GLN A 46 14.62 4.85 -6.13
CA GLN A 46 15.20 4.88 -7.48
C GLN A 46 16.71 5.18 -7.43
N LEU A 47 17.13 6.20 -6.69
CA LEU A 47 18.54 6.57 -6.54
C LEU A 47 19.37 5.46 -5.90
N THR A 48 18.79 4.67 -5.00
CA THR A 48 19.46 3.51 -4.41
C THR A 48 19.65 2.40 -5.46
N PHE A 49 18.62 2.11 -6.25
CA PHE A 49 18.72 1.15 -7.35
C PHE A 49 19.61 1.61 -8.50
N ASP A 50 19.73 2.92 -8.73
CA ASP A 50 20.58 3.49 -9.78
C ASP A 50 22.08 3.22 -9.49
N LYS A 51 22.47 3.04 -8.22
CA LYS A 51 23.84 2.68 -7.82
C LYS A 51 24.22 1.24 -8.17
N ILE A 52 23.25 0.38 -8.45
CA ILE A 52 23.48 -1.04 -8.74
C ILE A 52 23.87 -1.18 -10.20
N ILE A 53 25.06 -1.74 -10.43
CA ILE A 53 25.62 -1.99 -11.77
C ILE A 53 25.66 -3.51 -11.99
N PRO A 54 24.82 -4.04 -12.91
CA PRO A 54 24.88 -5.45 -13.28
C PRO A 54 26.27 -5.88 -13.74
N GLY A 55 26.72 -7.05 -13.31
CA GLY A 55 28.06 -7.60 -13.53
C GLY A 55 29.13 -7.11 -12.56
N GLN A 56 28.84 -6.11 -11.71
CA GLN A 56 29.80 -5.54 -10.77
C GLN A 56 29.29 -5.59 -9.33
N THR A 57 28.05 -5.17 -9.10
CA THR A 57 27.50 -5.08 -7.75
C THR A 57 27.33 -6.45 -7.11
N THR A 58 27.89 -6.61 -5.92
CA THR A 58 27.87 -7.85 -5.15
C THR A 58 26.71 -7.90 -4.17
N SER A 59 26.37 -9.11 -3.70
CA SER A 59 25.39 -9.31 -2.64
C SER A 59 25.81 -8.62 -1.33
N ALA A 60 27.12 -8.46 -1.09
CA ALA A 60 27.64 -7.71 0.05
C ALA A 60 27.29 -6.22 -0.04
N GLU A 61 27.54 -5.59 -1.20
CA GLU A 61 27.18 -4.20 -1.43
C GLU A 61 25.66 -3.99 -1.41
N LEU A 62 24.86 -4.99 -1.84
CA LEU A 62 23.42 -4.94 -1.66
C LEU A 62 23.02 -4.87 -0.18
N ARG A 63 23.76 -5.50 0.74
CA ARG A 63 23.51 -5.36 2.19
C ARG A 63 23.76 -3.93 2.65
N ASP A 64 24.85 -3.32 2.19
CA ASP A 64 25.19 -1.93 2.50
C ASP A 64 24.13 -0.94 1.98
N LEU A 65 23.47 -1.30 0.88
CA LEU A 65 22.33 -0.55 0.31
C LEU A 65 20.97 -0.88 0.97
N GLN A 66 20.94 -1.70 2.02
CA GLN A 66 19.72 -2.17 2.69
C GLN A 66 18.77 -2.95 1.74
N LEU A 67 19.37 -3.68 0.80
CA LEU A 67 18.69 -4.53 -0.20
C LEU A 67 18.85 -6.03 0.07
N ASP A 68 19.31 -6.39 1.26
CA ASP A 68 19.43 -7.78 1.68
C ASP A 68 18.08 -8.34 2.14
N PRO A 69 17.56 -9.42 1.51
CA PRO A 69 16.32 -10.07 1.95
C PRO A 69 16.39 -10.70 3.34
N GLU A 70 17.57 -11.06 3.84
CA GLU A 70 17.69 -11.65 5.18
C GLU A 70 17.68 -10.59 6.28
N ALA A 71 18.17 -9.38 5.98
CA ALA A 71 18.28 -8.30 6.96
C ALA A 71 17.12 -7.28 6.87
N ASN A 72 16.45 -7.16 5.73
CA ASN A 72 15.48 -6.09 5.47
C ASN A 72 14.09 -6.66 5.15
N PRO A 73 13.03 -6.16 5.80
CA PRO A 73 11.66 -6.57 5.49
C PRO A 73 11.24 -6.07 4.10
N ASN A 74 10.20 -6.70 3.54
CA ASN A 74 9.60 -6.32 2.24
C ASN A 74 10.51 -6.52 1.01
N ILE A 75 11.49 -7.41 1.15
CA ILE A 75 12.29 -7.98 0.07
C ILE A 75 12.04 -9.49 0.04
N SER A 76 11.53 -10.00 -1.08
CA SER A 76 11.24 -11.42 -1.26
C SER A 76 12.33 -12.09 -2.08
N ILE A 77 12.73 -13.30 -1.68
CA ILE A 77 13.60 -14.15 -2.49
C ILE A 77 12.72 -14.93 -3.47
N LEU A 78 12.94 -14.74 -4.75
CA LEU A 78 12.31 -15.49 -5.82
C LEU A 78 13.18 -16.69 -6.21
N ASN A 79 12.56 -17.86 -6.25
CA ASN A 79 13.19 -19.07 -6.75
C ASN A 79 13.16 -19.15 -8.29
N TYR A 80 13.78 -20.20 -8.85
CA TYR A 80 13.81 -20.43 -10.30
C TYR A 80 12.43 -20.39 -10.97
N SER A 81 11.42 -21.04 -10.40
CA SER A 81 10.06 -21.07 -10.98
C SER A 81 9.36 -19.71 -10.97
N GLU A 82 9.59 -18.91 -9.93
CA GLU A 82 9.03 -17.55 -9.84
C GLU A 82 9.73 -16.59 -10.81
N VAL A 83 11.05 -16.71 -10.98
CA VAL A 83 11.78 -15.96 -12.02
C VAL A 83 11.29 -16.37 -13.41
N LEU A 84 11.21 -17.68 -13.68
CA LEU A 84 10.77 -18.19 -14.98
C LEU A 84 9.37 -17.70 -15.35
N THR A 85 8.39 -17.85 -14.45
CA THR A 85 6.99 -17.46 -14.73
C THR A 85 6.83 -15.95 -14.88
N ARG A 86 7.69 -15.14 -14.27
CA ARG A 86 7.68 -13.68 -14.40
C ARG A 86 8.19 -13.18 -15.75
N PHE A 87 9.19 -13.85 -16.34
CA PHE A 87 9.76 -13.46 -17.64
C PHE A 87 9.19 -14.24 -18.82
N MET A 88 8.64 -15.43 -18.58
CA MET A 88 8.00 -16.28 -19.58
C MET A 88 6.56 -16.62 -19.16
N PRO A 89 5.65 -15.62 -19.06
CA PRO A 89 4.27 -15.83 -18.62
C PRO A 89 3.43 -16.67 -19.61
N ASN A 90 3.89 -16.86 -20.84
CA ASN A 90 3.24 -17.67 -21.85
C ASN A 90 4.27 -18.41 -22.72
N ALA A 91 3.82 -19.45 -23.43
CA ALA A 91 4.67 -20.32 -24.23
C ALA A 91 5.18 -19.68 -25.55
N SER A 92 4.71 -18.49 -25.91
CA SER A 92 5.14 -17.79 -27.12
C SER A 92 6.47 -17.07 -26.94
N ILE A 93 6.84 -16.72 -25.71
CA ILE A 93 8.12 -16.10 -25.39
C ILE A 93 9.18 -17.18 -25.32
N ARG A 94 10.26 -17.04 -26.09
CA ARG A 94 11.40 -17.94 -26.05
C ARG A 94 12.50 -17.36 -25.18
N LEU A 95 13.40 -18.24 -24.73
CA LEU A 95 14.54 -17.81 -23.92
C LEU A 95 15.37 -16.76 -24.67
N ASP A 96 15.57 -16.92 -25.98
CA ASP A 96 16.37 -16.02 -26.82
C ASP A 96 15.80 -14.61 -26.99
N ASP A 97 14.51 -14.42 -26.68
CA ASP A 97 13.84 -13.11 -26.73
C ASP A 97 14.14 -12.27 -25.46
N LEU A 98 14.75 -12.88 -24.43
CA LEU A 98 15.00 -12.25 -23.14
C LEU A 98 16.38 -11.58 -23.10
N ASP A 99 16.51 -10.60 -22.20
CA ASP A 99 17.79 -9.98 -21.88
C ASP A 99 18.83 -11.03 -21.45
N THR A 100 20.10 -10.81 -21.82
CA THR A 100 21.24 -11.68 -21.47
C THR A 100 21.27 -12.06 -19.98
N GLY A 101 21.09 -11.12 -19.06
CA GLY A 101 21.12 -11.41 -17.63
C GLY A 101 19.97 -12.30 -17.16
N VAL A 102 18.80 -12.16 -17.80
CA VAL A 102 17.64 -13.02 -17.53
C VAL A 102 17.88 -14.43 -18.05
N ARG A 103 18.38 -14.57 -19.29
CA ARG A 103 18.72 -15.86 -19.89
C ARG A 103 19.74 -16.61 -19.05
N ASP A 104 20.78 -15.91 -18.60
CA ASP A 104 21.83 -16.48 -17.76
C ASP A 104 21.28 -16.95 -16.42
N CYS A 105 20.38 -16.17 -15.80
CA CYS A 105 19.73 -16.55 -14.55
C CYS A 105 18.87 -17.81 -14.70
N ILE A 106 17.99 -17.85 -15.71
CA ILE A 106 17.10 -18.99 -15.98
C ILE A 106 17.94 -20.24 -16.28
N SER A 107 18.99 -20.10 -17.10
CA SER A 107 19.88 -21.22 -17.45
C SER A 107 20.65 -21.75 -16.23
N ALA A 108 20.99 -20.89 -15.28
CA ALA A 108 21.71 -21.24 -14.05
C ALA A 108 20.83 -21.92 -12.97
N LYS A 109 19.50 -21.98 -13.16
CA LYS A 109 18.55 -22.67 -12.28
C LYS A 109 18.71 -22.24 -10.81
N THR A 110 19.11 -23.15 -9.92
CA THR A 110 19.22 -22.93 -8.47
C THR A 110 20.42 -22.08 -8.06
N GLN A 111 21.38 -21.84 -8.97
CA GLN A 111 22.52 -20.95 -8.73
C GLN A 111 22.15 -19.47 -8.90
N CYS A 112 20.99 -19.18 -9.50
CA CYS A 112 20.45 -17.83 -9.56
C CYS A 112 19.24 -17.69 -8.63
N ARG A 113 19.12 -16.51 -8.00
CA ARG A 113 17.98 -16.12 -7.18
C ARG A 113 17.52 -14.73 -7.60
N GLY A 114 16.22 -14.49 -7.57
CA GLY A 114 15.67 -13.15 -7.72
C GLY A 114 15.47 -12.48 -6.37
N TYR A 115 15.72 -11.18 -6.25
CA TYR A 115 15.30 -10.35 -5.12
C TYR A 115 14.23 -9.38 -5.61
N ALA A 116 13.01 -9.55 -5.09
CA ALA A 116 11.88 -8.69 -5.40
C ALA A 116 11.64 -7.71 -4.25
N VAL A 117 11.86 -6.43 -4.51
CA VAL A 117 11.64 -5.34 -3.56
C VAL A 117 10.28 -4.71 -3.86
N GLN A 118 9.40 -4.64 -2.86
CA GLN A 118 8.08 -4.02 -3.00
C GLN A 118 7.87 -3.02 -1.87
N GLN A 119 7.80 -1.74 -2.23
CA GLN A 119 7.62 -0.66 -1.26
C GLN A 119 6.40 0.17 -1.65
N LYS A 120 5.51 0.40 -0.68
CA LYS A 120 4.29 1.17 -0.89
C LYS A 120 4.03 2.04 0.33
N THR A 121 3.88 3.33 0.07
CA THR A 121 3.46 4.30 1.07
C THR A 121 2.19 4.95 0.58
N THR A 122 1.12 4.85 1.37
CA THR A 122 -0.16 5.48 1.05
C THR A 122 -0.77 6.17 2.26
N VAL A 123 -1.28 7.37 2.05
CA VAL A 123 -2.03 8.15 3.03
C VAL A 123 -3.46 8.24 2.53
N LYS A 124 -4.41 7.73 3.32
CA LYS A 124 -5.84 7.81 3.03
C LYS A 124 -6.49 8.84 3.94
N ASN A 125 -7.01 9.90 3.35
CA ASN A 125 -7.81 10.92 4.01
C ASN A 125 -9.28 10.66 3.70
N ARG A 126 -10.11 10.60 4.75
CA ARG A 126 -11.56 10.55 4.60
C ARG A 126 -12.10 11.97 4.61
N GLU A 127 -12.83 12.32 3.57
CA GLU A 127 -13.48 13.61 3.40
C GLU A 127 -14.99 13.35 3.40
N GLY A 128 -15.73 13.93 4.35
CA GLY A 128 -17.16 13.63 4.48
C GLY A 128 -17.83 14.28 5.69
N ASN A 129 -19.15 14.52 5.58
CA ASN A 129 -19.97 15.10 6.65
C ASN A 129 -20.54 13.98 7.53
N PHE A 130 -20.20 13.97 8.82
CA PHE A 130 -20.56 12.95 9.82
C PHE A 130 -22.05 12.52 9.78
N PHE A 131 -22.97 13.45 9.54
CA PHE A 131 -24.42 13.14 9.57
C PHE A 131 -24.93 12.32 8.38
N ALA A 132 -24.26 12.38 7.21
CA ALA A 132 -24.55 11.48 6.09
C ALA A 132 -23.82 10.13 6.23
N ASP A 133 -22.69 10.14 6.96
CA ASP A 133 -21.80 8.99 7.15
C ASP A 133 -22.28 8.05 8.28
N VAL A 134 -22.98 8.56 9.30
CA VAL A 134 -23.63 7.74 10.36
C VAL A 134 -24.73 6.82 9.79
N LEU A 135 -25.34 7.20 8.67
CA LEU A 135 -26.31 6.37 7.95
C LEU A 135 -25.66 5.58 6.78
N GLY A 136 -24.36 5.76 6.54
CA GLY A 136 -23.55 4.99 5.59
C GLY A 136 -23.75 5.31 4.11
N PHE A 137 -24.44 6.41 3.77
CA PHE A 137 -24.95 6.63 2.42
C PHE A 137 -23.92 7.10 1.38
N ASP A 138 -22.90 7.85 1.77
CA ASP A 138 -21.86 8.36 0.87
C ASP A 138 -20.52 8.45 1.61
N ARG A 139 -19.47 7.88 1.05
CA ARG A 139 -18.10 7.89 1.59
C ARG A 139 -17.14 8.34 0.50
N GLU A 140 -16.49 9.48 0.72
CA GLU A 140 -15.42 9.96 -0.13
C GLU A 140 -14.06 9.74 0.54
N THR A 141 -13.15 9.08 -0.17
CA THR A 141 -11.79 8.79 0.30
C THR A 141 -10.79 9.27 -0.72
N HIS A 142 -9.88 10.13 -0.28
CA HIS A 142 -8.75 10.60 -1.07
C HIS A 142 -7.48 9.87 -0.63
N THR A 143 -6.87 9.11 -1.54
CA THR A 143 -5.64 8.37 -1.29
C THR A 143 -4.49 9.01 -2.06
N THR A 144 -3.41 9.34 -1.35
CA THR A 144 -2.16 9.80 -1.96
C THR A 144 -1.01 8.86 -1.61
N GLY A 145 0.05 8.81 -2.42
CA GLY A 145 1.17 7.94 -2.09
C GLY A 145 2.17 7.73 -3.21
N TRP A 146 2.98 6.69 -3.05
CA TRP A 146 3.90 6.20 -4.06
C TRP A 146 4.12 4.69 -3.89
N CYS A 147 4.50 4.03 -4.97
CA CYS A 147 4.93 2.64 -4.92
C CYS A 147 6.18 2.41 -5.77
N PHE A 148 7.10 1.60 -5.27
CA PHE A 148 8.34 1.24 -5.96
C PHE A 148 8.44 -0.29 -5.99
N ASN A 149 8.76 -0.82 -7.17
CA ASN A 149 9.00 -2.24 -7.40
C ASN A 149 10.38 -2.40 -8.02
N GLY A 150 11.25 -3.13 -7.33
CA GLY A 150 12.58 -3.48 -7.82
C GLY A 150 12.70 -4.99 -8.02
N LEU A 151 13.41 -5.41 -9.05
CA LEU A 151 13.79 -6.80 -9.28
C LEU A 151 15.28 -6.86 -9.59
N LEU A 152 16.01 -7.64 -8.81
CA LEU A 152 17.41 -7.98 -9.05
C LEU A 152 17.50 -9.47 -9.31
N LEU A 153 18.31 -9.88 -10.28
CA LEU A 153 18.73 -11.28 -10.41
C LEU A 153 20.17 -11.38 -9.97
N VAL A 154 20.43 -12.29 -9.03
CA VAL A 154 21.74 -12.49 -8.42
C VAL A 154 22.18 -13.92 -8.70
N LYS A 155 23.35 -14.06 -9.32
CA LYS A 155 23.99 -15.34 -9.60
C LYS A 155 25.37 -15.34 -8.96
N ASP A 156 25.68 -16.38 -8.20
CA ASP A 156 26.98 -16.54 -7.51
C ASP A 156 27.39 -15.30 -6.68
N GLY A 157 26.40 -14.61 -6.09
CA GLY A 157 26.62 -13.42 -5.27
C GLY A 157 26.85 -12.12 -6.05
N VAL A 158 26.68 -12.10 -7.37
CA VAL A 158 26.79 -10.89 -8.20
C VAL A 158 25.45 -10.61 -8.89
N VAL A 159 25.04 -9.34 -8.90
CA VAL A 159 23.85 -8.89 -9.64
C VAL A 159 24.11 -9.03 -11.13
N ILE A 160 23.29 -9.79 -11.85
CA ILE A 160 23.41 -9.98 -13.30
C ILE A 160 22.29 -9.30 -14.09
N TYR A 161 21.21 -8.90 -13.42
CA TYR A 161 20.10 -8.17 -14.03
C TYR A 161 19.42 -7.25 -13.02
N LYS A 162 18.92 -6.12 -13.50
CA LYS A 162 18.19 -5.11 -12.71
C LYS A 162 16.99 -4.60 -13.50
N LEU A 163 15.85 -4.53 -12.83
CA LEU A 163 14.63 -3.93 -13.35
C LEU A 163 13.92 -3.13 -12.25
N THR A 164 13.45 -1.94 -12.59
CA THR A 164 12.70 -1.07 -11.68
C THR A 164 11.38 -0.65 -12.32
N SER A 165 10.33 -0.54 -11.53
CA SER A 165 9.01 -0.04 -11.93
C SER A 165 8.27 0.55 -10.73
N GLY A 166 7.05 1.05 -10.95
CA GLY A 166 6.20 1.60 -9.88
C GLY A 166 5.56 2.93 -10.28
N GLN A 167 5.01 3.61 -9.28
CA GLN A 167 4.29 4.88 -9.44
C GLN A 167 4.90 5.93 -8.50
N PRO A 168 5.55 6.97 -9.04
CA PRO A 168 6.15 8.03 -8.21
C PRO A 168 5.10 8.88 -7.49
N ASN A 169 3.89 8.96 -8.04
CA ASN A 169 2.76 9.67 -7.45
C ASN A 169 1.48 8.86 -7.66
N ILE A 170 0.80 8.53 -6.57
CA ILE A 170 -0.52 7.89 -6.53
C ILE A 170 -1.48 8.97 -6.05
N VAL A 171 -2.55 9.18 -6.80
CA VAL A 171 -3.69 10.03 -6.42
C VAL A 171 -4.95 9.28 -6.83
N GLU A 172 -5.75 8.88 -5.85
CA GLU A 172 -7.00 8.13 -6.07
C GLU A 172 -8.14 8.81 -5.32
N HIS A 173 -9.28 8.96 -6.01
CA HIS A 173 -10.53 9.44 -5.43
C HIS A 173 -11.55 8.30 -5.49
N GLU A 174 -11.98 7.84 -4.33
CA GLU A 174 -12.99 6.79 -4.20
C GLU A 174 -14.26 7.39 -3.61
N ASN A 175 -15.36 7.33 -4.35
CA ASN A 175 -16.69 7.71 -3.87
C ASN A 175 -17.56 6.45 -3.81
N VAL A 176 -17.92 6.03 -2.59
CA VAL A 176 -18.76 4.85 -2.35
C VAL A 176 -20.12 5.32 -1.87
N LYS A 177 -21.16 5.09 -2.66
CA LYS A 177 -22.55 5.35 -2.28
C LYS A 177 -23.23 4.05 -1.85
N ASN A 178 -23.70 3.96 -0.61
CA ASN A 178 -24.52 2.84 -0.14
C ASN A 178 -25.96 3.31 0.11
N PRO A 179 -26.80 3.40 -0.93
CA PRO A 179 -28.13 4.00 -0.84
C PRO A 179 -29.09 3.30 0.13
N LEU A 180 -28.79 2.08 0.59
CA LEU A 180 -29.62 1.33 1.54
C LEU A 180 -29.06 1.31 2.98
N GLY A 181 -27.94 1.97 3.27
CA GLY A 181 -27.37 2.03 4.62
C GLY A 181 -26.90 0.67 5.19
N PRO A 182 -26.60 0.58 6.50
CA PRO A 182 -25.92 -0.57 7.13
C PRO A 182 -26.68 -1.90 7.11
N VAL A 183 -27.96 -1.93 6.74
CA VAL A 183 -28.75 -3.17 6.63
C VAL A 183 -28.28 -4.07 5.49
N MET A 184 -27.59 -3.54 4.48
CA MET A 184 -27.04 -4.36 3.38
C MET A 184 -25.78 -5.16 3.77
N GLY A 185 -25.03 -4.72 4.80
CA GLY A 185 -23.85 -5.43 5.30
C GLY A 185 -24.17 -6.56 6.30
N LEU A 186 -25.35 -6.53 6.91
CA LEU A 186 -25.81 -7.57 7.85
C LEU A 186 -26.23 -8.86 7.13
N GLY A 187 -26.67 -8.79 5.88
CA GLY A 187 -26.95 -9.97 5.06
C GLY A 187 -25.70 -10.84 4.82
N GLN A 188 -24.56 -10.23 4.53
CA GLN A 188 -23.33 -10.98 4.23
C GLN A 188 -22.65 -11.62 5.45
N LYS A 189 -22.79 -11.02 6.65
CA LYS A 189 -22.24 -11.62 7.88
C LYS A 189 -23.18 -12.64 8.54
N ILE A 190 -24.48 -12.59 8.26
CA ILE A 190 -25.46 -13.53 8.82
C ILE A 190 -25.68 -14.74 7.88
N PHE A 191 -25.54 -14.56 6.56
CA PHE A 191 -25.60 -15.66 5.57
C PHE A 191 -24.22 -16.22 5.18
N GLY A 192 -23.21 -16.07 6.04
CA GLY A 192 -21.95 -16.80 5.93
C GLY A 192 -22.15 -18.29 6.24
N ILE A 193 -22.80 -19.01 5.32
CA ILE A 193 -22.84 -20.47 5.26
C ILE A 193 -22.06 -20.85 4.00
N PHE A 194 -20.86 -21.39 4.22
CA PHE A 194 -19.96 -22.15 3.34
C PHE A 194 -19.61 -21.59 1.94
#